data_AF-A0A3R7HSE1-F1
#
_entry.id   AF-A0A3R7HSE1-F1
#
_cell.length_a   1.000
_cell.length_b   1.000
_cell.length_c   1.000
_cell.angle_alpha   90.00
_cell.angle_beta   90.00
_cell.angle_gamma   90.00
#
_symmetry.space_group_name_H-M   'P 1'
#
loop_
_entity.id
_entity.type
_entity.pdbx_description
1 polymer ?
#
loop_
_entity_poly.entity_id
_entity_poly.type
_entity_poly.pdbx_seq_one_letter_code
_entity_poly.pdbx_strand_id
1 'polypeptide(L)'
;MAGRSRFGYRAVVLARGEAELAGRLRALAGGDPDAGVVTGAVVDPETGSGGGGVVLVFPGQGTQWVGMGAGLLGSSEVFAASMRECARAL
;
A
#
# COMPACT_ATOMS: atom_id res chain seq x y z
N MET A 1 16.40 19.10 4.42
CA MET A 1 15.44 18.01 4.72
C MET A 1 14.58 18.46 5.90
N ALA A 2 13.29 18.69 5.69
CA ALA A 2 12.36 18.88 6.80
C ALA A 2 11.84 17.49 7.21
N GLY A 3 12.29 16.95 8.33
CA GLY A 3 11.80 15.68 8.86
C GLY A 3 10.57 15.92 9.75
N ARG A 4 9.47 15.19 9.52
CA ARG A 4 8.38 15.09 10.50
C ARG A 4 8.69 13.98 11.49
N SER A 5 8.45 14.21 12.77
CA SER A 5 8.52 13.19 13.82
C SER A 5 7.54 12.05 13.53
N ARG A 6 7.93 10.82 13.86
CA ARG A 6 7.10 9.62 13.68
C ARG A 6 6.45 9.23 15.00
N PHE A 7 5.13 9.41 15.10
CA PHE A 7 4.34 9.03 16.27
C PHE A 7 3.86 7.57 16.19
N GLY A 8 3.30 7.07 17.31
CA GLY A 8 2.77 5.72 17.43
C GLY A 8 1.49 5.49 16.63
N TYR A 9 0.62 6.49 16.51
CA TYR A 9 -0.54 6.43 15.62
C TYR A 9 -0.20 7.07 14.28
N ARG A 10 -0.53 6.39 13.18
CA ARG A 10 -0.18 6.81 11.83
C ARG A 10 -1.36 6.66 10.89
N ALA A 11 -1.39 7.54 9.90
CA ALA A 11 -2.36 7.50 8.82
C ALA A 11 -1.67 7.74 7.47
N VAL A 12 -2.16 7.09 6.43
CA VAL A 12 -1.79 7.30 5.02
C VAL A 12 -3.07 7.54 4.24
N VAL A 13 -3.06 8.60 3.42
CA VAL A 13 -4.17 8.94 2.52
C VAL A 13 -3.69 8.76 1.08
N LEU A 14 -4.30 7.82 0.37
CA LEU A 14 -4.11 7.64 -1.06
C LEU A 14 -5.04 8.62 -1.78
N ALA A 15 -4.61 9.29 -2.85
CA ALA A 15 -5.44 10.17 -3.67
C ALA A 15 -4.77 10.42 -5.02
N ARG A 16 -5.55 10.67 -6.07
CA ARG A 16 -5.09 11.01 -7.42
C ARG A 16 -5.21 12.52 -7.72
N GLY A 17 -5.52 13.34 -6.73
CA GLY A 17 -5.61 14.78 -6.86
C GLY A 17 -6.02 15.47 -5.55
N GLU A 18 -5.96 16.81 -5.56
CA GLU A 18 -6.16 17.62 -4.35
C GLU A 18 -7.58 17.54 -3.79
N ALA A 19 -8.61 17.50 -4.65
CA ALA A 19 -9.99 17.41 -4.21
C ALA A 19 -10.28 16.09 -3.46
N GLU A 20 -9.78 14.97 -4.00
CA GLU A 20 -9.89 13.65 -3.37
C GLU A 20 -9.11 13.62 -2.05
N LEU A 21 -7.89 14.15 -2.05
CA LEU A 21 -7.07 14.25 -0.84
C LEU A 21 -7.77 15.06 0.26
N ALA A 22 -8.32 16.22 -0.08
CA ALA A 22 -9.02 17.07 0.89
C ALA A 22 -10.27 16.38 1.43
N GLY A 23 -11.05 15.69 0.58
CA GLY A 23 -12.20 14.90 1.01
C GLY A 23 -11.81 13.82 2.02
N ARG A 24 -10.79 13.02 1.69
CA ARG A 24 -10.30 11.94 2.53
C ARG A 24 -9.66 12.40 3.84
N LEU A 25 -8.97 13.54 3.83
CA LEU A 25 -8.44 14.14 5.06
C LEU A 25 -9.55 14.58 6.02
N ARG A 26 -10.70 15.05 5.49
CA ARG A 26 -11.87 15.34 6.33
C ARG A 26 -12.48 14.08 6.91
N ALA A 27 -12.64 13.02 6.11
CA ALA A 27 -13.11 11.71 6.60
C ALA A 27 -12.19 11.16 7.70
N LEU A 28 -10.86 11.19 7.48
CA LEU A 28 -9.88 10.80 8.48
C LEU A 28 -9.99 11.63 9.78
N ALA A 29 -10.18 12.95 9.66
CA ALA A 29 -10.34 13.82 10.82
C ALA A 29 -11.66 13.57 11.58
N GLY A 30 -12.72 13.17 10.87
CA GLY A 30 -14.02 12.78 11.43
C GLY A 30 -14.04 11.37 12.03
N GLY A 31 -13.06 10.53 11.71
CA GLY A 31 -13.06 9.11 12.07
C GLY A 31 -13.96 8.26 11.17
N ASP A 32 -14.35 8.78 10.01
CA ASP A 32 -15.23 8.10 9.07
C ASP A 32 -14.45 7.07 8.24
N PRO A 33 -15.05 5.90 7.92
CA PRO A 33 -14.42 4.90 7.08
C PRO A 33 -14.26 5.40 5.63
N ASP A 34 -13.07 5.26 5.07
CA ASP A 34 -12.78 5.57 3.66
C ASP A 34 -11.76 4.58 3.10
N ALA A 35 -12.03 4.01 1.92
CA ALA A 35 -11.20 2.97 1.31
C ALA A 35 -9.78 3.45 0.91
N GLY A 36 -9.57 4.76 0.76
CA GLY A 36 -8.25 5.35 0.48
C GLY A 36 -7.52 5.82 1.73
N VAL A 37 -8.05 5.59 2.93
CA VAL A 37 -7.43 5.97 4.21
C VAL A 37 -7.01 4.71 4.95
N VAL A 38 -5.72 4.61 5.24
CA VAL A 38 -5.15 3.52 6.06
C VAL A 38 -4.66 4.12 7.36
N THR A 39 -5.17 3.62 8.49
CA THR A 39 -4.73 4.01 9.83
C THR A 39 -4.17 2.82 10.58
N GLY A 40 -3.30 3.08 11.56
CA GLY A 40 -2.76 2.02 12.40
C GLY A 40 -1.96 2.56 13.58
N ALA A 41 -1.89 1.75 14.63
CA ALA A 41 -0.98 1.95 15.74
C ALA A 41 0.28 1.10 15.52
N VAL A 42 1.45 1.69 15.75
CA VAL A 42 2.70 0.95 15.84
C VAL A 42 2.63 0.11 17.12
N VAL A 43 2.63 -1.21 16.94
CA VAL A 43 2.78 -2.14 18.06
C VAL A 43 4.25 -2.13 18.46
N ASP A 44 4.51 -2.02 19.76
CA ASP A 44 5.87 -2.05 20.29
C ASP A 44 6.56 -3.37 19.86
N PRO A 45 7.75 -3.30 19.24
CA PRO A 45 8.47 -4.50 18.82
C PRO A 45 8.89 -5.41 19.98
N GLU A 46 8.95 -4.92 21.23
CA GLU A 46 9.30 -5.71 22.41
C GLU A 46 8.09 -6.38 23.09
N THR A 47 6.88 -5.80 23.01
CA THR A 47 5.70 -6.29 23.74
C THR A 47 4.57 -6.85 22.86
N GLY A 48 4.73 -6.83 21.54
CA GLY A 48 3.79 -7.46 20.62
C GLY A 48 4.50 -8.28 19.54
N SER A 49 3.76 -9.07 18.78
CA SER A 49 4.25 -9.90 17.67
C SER A 49 4.96 -9.13 16.53
N GLY A 50 5.27 -7.84 16.71
CA GLY A 50 5.93 -6.94 15.77
C GLY A 50 7.45 -7.11 15.66
N GLY A 51 8.06 -8.04 16.42
CA GLY A 51 9.47 -8.44 16.26
C GLY A 51 9.72 -9.47 15.15
N GLY A 52 8.69 -9.93 14.44
CA GLY A 52 8.83 -10.87 13.33
C GLY A 52 9.37 -10.20 12.06
N GLY A 53 10.31 -10.85 11.37
CA GLY A 53 10.76 -10.42 10.05
C GLY A 53 9.65 -10.47 8.99
N VAL A 54 9.91 -9.86 7.83
CA VAL A 54 8.94 -9.85 6.71
C VAL A 54 8.93 -11.22 6.01
N VAL A 55 7.73 -11.77 5.78
CA VAL A 55 7.51 -12.97 4.98
C VAL A 55 6.72 -12.61 3.72
N LEU A 56 7.15 -13.12 2.57
CA LEU A 56 6.41 -13.02 1.31
C LEU A 56 5.58 -14.29 1.09
N VAL A 57 4.26 -14.15 0.93
CA VAL A 57 3.35 -15.26 0.67
C VAL A 57 2.95 -15.24 -0.81
N PHE A 58 3.16 -16.36 -1.50
CA PHE A 58 2.80 -16.55 -2.91
C PHE A 58 1.53 -17.41 -2.99
N PRO A 59 0.37 -16.83 -3.39
CA PRO A 59 -0.87 -17.58 -3.43
C PRO A 59 -0.86 -18.62 -4.55
N GLY A 60 -1.65 -19.68 -4.36
CA GLY A 60 -1.95 -20.64 -5.43
C GLY A 60 -2.95 -20.10 -6.46
N GLN A 61 -3.42 -20.99 -7.32
CA GLN A 61 -4.42 -20.70 -8.36
C GLN A 61 -5.77 -20.28 -7.74
N GLY A 62 -6.43 -19.28 -8.32
CA GLY A 62 -7.81 -18.88 -8.01
C GLY A 62 -7.97 -17.45 -7.47
N THR A 63 -6.86 -16.75 -7.18
CA THR A 63 -6.89 -15.35 -6.72
C THR A 63 -6.79 -14.34 -7.86
N GLN A 64 -6.43 -14.80 -9.06
CA GLN A 64 -6.31 -13.95 -10.24
C GLN A 64 -7.66 -13.51 -10.80
N TRP A 65 -7.67 -12.33 -11.41
CA TRP A 65 -8.82 -11.78 -12.12
C TRP A 65 -8.38 -11.23 -13.49
N VAL A 66 -9.32 -11.13 -14.43
CA VAL A 66 -9.03 -10.68 -15.81
C VAL A 66 -8.54 -9.22 -15.80
N GLY A 67 -7.33 -8.99 -16.27
CA GLY A 67 -6.70 -7.66 -16.26
C GLY A 67 -5.81 -7.39 -15.05
N MET A 68 -5.62 -8.36 -14.15
CA MET A 68 -4.69 -8.24 -13.03
C MET A 68 -3.30 -7.84 -13.53
N GLY A 69 -2.71 -6.81 -12.90
CA GLY A 69 -1.39 -6.30 -13.26
C GLY A 69 -1.35 -5.35 -14.48
N ALA A 70 -2.40 -5.27 -15.30
CA ALA A 70 -2.40 -4.42 -16.50
C ALA A 70 -2.17 -2.93 -16.19
N GLY A 71 -2.81 -2.42 -15.12
CA GLY A 71 -2.57 -1.05 -14.67
C GLY A 71 -1.11 -0.82 -14.23
N LEU A 72 -0.46 -1.83 -13.65
CA LEU A 72 0.93 -1.73 -13.20
C LEU A 72 1.92 -1.80 -14.37
N LEU A 73 1.61 -2.54 -15.44
CA LEU A 73 2.41 -2.53 -16.66
C LEU A 73 2.56 -1.13 -17.26
N GLY A 74 1.51 -0.29 -17.17
CA GLY A 74 1.53 1.08 -17.69
C GLY A 74 2.02 2.15 -16.71
N SER A 75 2.08 1.86 -15.41
CA SER A 75 2.36 2.87 -14.36
C SER A 75 3.60 2.58 -13.49
N SER A 76 4.13 1.36 -13.52
CA SER A 76 5.30 0.96 -12.74
C SER A 76 6.37 0.35 -13.64
N GLU A 77 7.46 1.09 -13.84
CA GLU A 77 8.59 0.65 -14.66
C GLU A 77 9.23 -0.63 -14.13
N VAL A 78 9.35 -0.76 -12.80
CA VAL A 78 9.94 -1.94 -12.14
C VAL A 78 9.08 -3.19 -12.37
N PHE A 79 7.75 -3.06 -12.23
CA PHE A 79 6.83 -4.17 -12.50
C PHE A 79 6.89 -4.57 -13.97
N ALA A 80 6.85 -3.59 -14.88
CA ALA A 80 6.92 -3.83 -16.31
C ALA A 80 8.23 -4.50 -16.75
N ALA A 81 9.36 -4.15 -16.13
CA ALA A 81 10.65 -4.78 -16.39
C ALA A 81 10.64 -6.27 -16.01
N SER A 82 10.19 -6.60 -14.81
CA SER A 82 10.11 -7.99 -14.35
C SER A 82 9.19 -8.84 -15.23
N MET A 83 8.04 -8.30 -15.66
CA MET A 83 7.14 -9.02 -16.57
C MET A 83 7.77 -9.28 -17.95
N ARG A 84 8.60 -8.37 -18.47
CA ARG A 84 9.33 -8.59 -19.72
C ARG A 84 10.40 -9.67 -19.59
N GLU A 85 11.06 -9.78 -18.44
CA GLU A 85 12.00 -10.87 -18.17
C GLU A 85 11.28 -12.22 -18.15
N CYS A 86 10.13 -12.32 -17.47
CA CYS A 86 9.29 -13.51 -17.49
C CYS A 86 8.88 -13.89 -18.92
N ALA A 87 8.45 -12.92 -19.74
CA ALA A 87 8.04 -13.18 -21.12
C ALA A 87 9.18 -13.67 -22.02
N ARG A 88 10.43 -13.33 -21.73
CA ARG A 88 11.61 -13.82 -22.48
C ARG A 88 12.04 -15.24 -22.08
N ALA A 89 11.62 -15.70 -20.90
CA ALA A 89 11.96 -17.02 -20.38
C ALA A 89 10.99 -18.13 -20.81
N LEU A 90 9.89 -17.77 -21.50
CA LEU A 90 8.88 -18.67 -22.06
C LEU A 90 9.13 -18.91 -23.55
#